data_AF-A0A2A9NHX4-F1
#
_entry.id   AF-A0A2A9NHX4-F1
#
_cell.length_a   1.000
_cell.length_b   1.000
_cell.length_c   1.000
_cell.angle_alpha   90.00
_cell.angle_beta   90.00
_cell.angle_gamma   90.00
#
_symmetry.space_group_name_H-M   'P 1'
#
loop_
_entity.id
_entity.type
_entity.pdbx_description
1 polymer ?
#
loop_
_entity_poly.entity_id
_entity_poly.type
_entity_poly.pdbx_seq_one_letter_code
_entity_poly.pdbx_strand_id
1 'polypeptide(L)'
;MPSRRSRSRSRSHSGSRDRSRSPRRRTAVDLPYDAKPIRESDYFLKSDEFRLWLREEKRKYFDELSGDKARSYFRKFVKAWNRGKLSKKYYQGIEPSSVTATTNTAYKWSFASKSSRADDAALRAAREQVSAATYGRNDVINEGPEEPSSAKYGAGAASSSSRVRGPAMPTAADLVHARELEAEYQEEERKYKRKREKMEAKDRIEDMVGPREVGREGMLEKKRMKREQDKVFRERGDDGFEADESTLMGGGDSFKDYVARRDSTKKRHETKTQERDMAMRERANARREKEKATMDMFQQLAKQRFG
;
A
#
# COMPACT_ATOMS: atom_id res chain seq x y z
N MET A 1 48.27 14.11 -73.64
CA MET A 1 46.96 13.77 -74.24
C MET A 1 47.02 12.30 -74.65
N PRO A 2 46.14 11.36 -74.20
CA PRO A 2 44.72 11.49 -73.86
C PRO A 2 44.35 11.04 -72.40
N SER A 3 43.43 11.73 -71.73
CA SER A 3 42.01 11.40 -71.51
C SER A 3 41.72 10.25 -70.52
N ARG A 4 41.60 10.62 -69.23
CA ARG A 4 41.01 9.78 -68.17
C ARG A 4 39.49 9.84 -68.27
N ARG A 5 38.86 8.73 -68.66
CA ARG A 5 37.39 8.60 -68.73
C ARG A 5 36.83 8.21 -67.37
N SER A 6 36.43 9.21 -66.59
CA SER A 6 35.49 9.05 -65.46
C SER A 6 34.07 8.98 -66.03
N ARG A 7 33.39 7.83 -65.88
CA ARG A 7 31.94 7.75 -66.08
C ARG A 7 31.28 6.98 -64.94
N SER A 8 30.64 7.79 -64.11
CA SER A 8 29.70 7.50 -63.03
C SER A 8 28.72 6.37 -63.34
N ARG A 9 28.68 5.36 -62.46
CA ARG A 9 27.61 4.37 -62.40
C ARG A 9 26.42 4.97 -61.65
N SER A 10 25.46 5.51 -62.41
CA SER A 10 24.11 5.81 -61.95
C SER A 10 23.35 4.52 -61.66
N ARG A 11 23.12 4.20 -60.39
CA ARG A 11 22.16 3.17 -59.95
C ARG A 11 20.86 3.84 -59.54
N SER A 12 20.02 4.12 -60.53
CA SER A 12 18.62 4.47 -60.36
C SER A 12 17.78 3.19 -60.35
N HIS A 13 17.26 2.79 -59.18
CA HIS A 13 16.14 1.85 -59.10
C HIS A 13 15.12 2.38 -58.08
N SER A 14 14.30 3.32 -58.53
CA SER A 14 13.10 3.77 -57.84
C SER A 14 12.02 2.69 -57.98
N GLY A 15 12.02 1.72 -57.08
CA GLY A 15 10.90 0.79 -56.90
C GLY A 15 9.77 1.47 -56.14
N SER A 16 9.02 2.36 -56.80
CA SER A 16 7.75 2.87 -56.28
C SER A 16 6.74 1.71 -56.26
N ARG A 17 6.72 0.97 -55.15
CA ARG A 17 5.61 0.07 -54.83
C ARG A 17 4.47 0.93 -54.30
N ASP A 18 3.73 1.51 -55.24
CA ASP A 18 2.40 2.05 -55.00
C ASP A 18 1.48 0.88 -54.64
N ARG A 19 1.43 0.56 -53.35
CA ARG A 19 0.38 -0.28 -52.79
C ARG A 19 -0.80 0.64 -52.55
N SER A 20 -1.58 0.85 -53.60
CA SER A 20 -2.97 1.30 -53.57
C SER A 20 -3.81 0.29 -52.77
N ARG A 21 -3.63 0.33 -51.46
CA ARG A 21 -4.45 -0.38 -50.50
C ARG A 21 -5.75 0.39 -50.42
N SER A 22 -6.69 0.02 -51.27
CA SER A 22 -8.10 0.41 -51.18
C SER A 22 -8.46 0.54 -49.69
N PRO A 23 -9.00 1.69 -49.23
CA PRO A 23 -9.54 1.80 -47.90
C PRO A 23 -10.71 0.82 -47.84
N ARG A 24 -10.42 -0.43 -47.41
CA ARG A 24 -11.45 -1.33 -46.93
C ARG A 24 -12.25 -0.47 -45.96
N ARG A 25 -13.52 -0.24 -46.31
CA ARG A 25 -14.52 0.36 -45.43
C ARG A 25 -14.16 -0.15 -44.04
N ARG A 26 -13.85 0.77 -43.12
CA ARG A 26 -13.68 0.45 -41.71
C ARG A 26 -15.06 -0.08 -41.31
N THR A 27 -15.30 -1.35 -41.56
CA THR A 27 -16.44 -2.08 -41.02
C THR A 27 -16.30 -1.80 -39.55
N ALA A 28 -17.26 -1.06 -39.00
CA ALA A 28 -17.47 -1.01 -37.57
C ALA A 28 -17.61 -2.48 -37.18
N VAL A 29 -16.49 -3.08 -36.81
CA VAL A 29 -16.50 -4.39 -36.16
C VAL A 29 -17.14 -4.02 -34.85
N ASP A 30 -18.37 -4.45 -34.62
CA ASP A 30 -19.00 -4.31 -33.32
C ASP A 30 -18.02 -4.89 -32.32
N LEU A 31 -17.39 -3.99 -31.56
CA LEU A 31 -16.44 -4.40 -30.56
C LEU A 31 -17.27 -5.07 -29.47
N PRO A 32 -16.84 -6.25 -28.99
CA PRO A 32 -17.53 -6.90 -27.88
C PRO A 32 -17.66 -5.94 -26.69
N TYR A 33 -18.83 -5.88 -26.05
CA TYR A 33 -19.13 -5.11 -24.82
C TYR A 33 -19.23 -3.58 -24.97
N ASP A 34 -19.84 -3.06 -26.04
CA ASP A 34 -20.07 -1.60 -26.26
C ASP A 34 -18.79 -0.73 -26.21
N ALA A 35 -17.65 -1.36 -26.44
CA ALA A 35 -16.36 -0.68 -26.34
C ALA A 35 -16.18 0.33 -27.48
N LYS A 36 -16.00 1.61 -27.13
CA LYS A 36 -15.70 2.66 -28.09
C LYS A 36 -14.36 2.39 -28.79
N PRO A 37 -14.23 2.67 -30.09
CA PRO A 37 -12.97 2.55 -30.80
C PRO A 37 -11.95 3.52 -30.22
N ILE A 38 -10.77 3.02 -29.90
CA ILE A 38 -9.70 3.80 -29.26
C ILE A 38 -8.87 4.51 -30.33
N ARG A 39 -8.37 5.71 -30.01
CA ARG A 39 -7.40 6.48 -30.83
C ARG A 39 -6.07 6.64 -30.09
N GLU A 40 -5.05 7.14 -30.80
CA GLU A 40 -3.73 7.41 -30.22
C GLU A 40 -3.77 8.42 -29.05
N SER A 41 -4.78 9.29 -29.01
CA SER A 41 -5.03 10.27 -27.94
C SER A 41 -5.36 9.62 -26.60
N ASP A 42 -5.91 8.41 -26.61
CA ASP A 42 -6.46 7.76 -25.42
C ASP A 42 -5.38 6.95 -24.68
N TYR A 43 -4.12 7.24 -24.96
CA TYR A 43 -2.95 6.57 -24.38
C TYR A 43 -3.00 6.52 -22.85
N PHE A 44 -3.41 7.63 -22.22
CA PHE A 44 -3.48 7.74 -20.77
C PHE A 44 -4.73 7.09 -20.19
N LEU A 45 -5.88 7.28 -20.85
CA LEU A 45 -7.17 6.71 -20.45
C LEU A 45 -7.15 5.17 -20.48
N LYS A 46 -6.39 4.59 -21.42
CA LYS A 46 -6.28 3.15 -21.63
C LYS A 46 -4.90 2.59 -21.30
N SER A 47 -4.18 3.28 -20.43
CA SER A 47 -2.80 2.93 -20.07
C SER A 47 -2.72 1.61 -19.30
N ASP A 48 -3.72 1.29 -18.50
CA ASP A 48 -3.77 0.08 -17.69
C ASP A 48 -4.07 -1.17 -18.53
N GLU A 49 -5.02 -1.08 -19.45
CA GLU A 49 -5.30 -2.13 -20.43
C GLU A 49 -4.09 -2.35 -21.36
N PHE A 50 -3.42 -1.27 -21.75
CA PHE A 50 -2.21 -1.34 -22.57
C PHE A 50 -1.05 -2.03 -21.85
N ARG A 51 -0.84 -1.76 -20.55
CA ARG A 51 0.21 -2.43 -19.73
C ARG A 51 -0.04 -3.92 -19.61
N LEU A 52 -1.29 -4.33 -19.37
CA LEU A 52 -1.65 -5.74 -19.32
C LEU A 52 -1.46 -6.44 -20.66
N TRP A 53 -1.84 -5.77 -21.75
CA TRP A 53 -1.64 -6.27 -23.10
C TRP A 53 -0.16 -6.48 -23.43
N LEU A 54 0.71 -5.55 -23.01
CA LEU A 54 2.16 -5.69 -23.15
C LEU A 54 2.70 -6.93 -22.41
N ARG A 55 2.18 -7.21 -21.21
CA ARG A 55 2.59 -8.38 -20.43
C ARG A 55 2.13 -9.68 -21.07
N GLU A 56 0.84 -9.79 -21.42
CA GLU A 56 0.27 -11.04 -21.94
C GLU A 56 0.70 -11.34 -23.39
N GLU A 57 0.60 -10.36 -24.29
CA GLU A 57 0.79 -10.59 -25.73
C GLU A 57 2.22 -10.32 -26.21
N LYS A 58 3.01 -9.55 -25.44
CA LYS A 58 4.38 -9.20 -25.82
C LYS A 58 5.43 -9.63 -24.80
N ARG A 59 5.03 -10.05 -23.58
CA ARG A 59 5.92 -10.38 -22.47
C ARG A 59 7.01 -9.33 -22.23
N LYS A 60 6.61 -8.05 -22.33
CA LYS A 60 7.50 -6.91 -22.08
C LYS A 60 6.92 -6.05 -20.97
N TYR A 61 7.80 -5.52 -20.12
CA TYR A 61 7.41 -4.60 -19.07
C TYR A 61 7.46 -3.16 -19.56
N PHE A 62 6.60 -2.32 -19.01
CA PHE A 62 6.57 -0.90 -19.36
C PHE A 62 7.92 -0.22 -19.12
N ASP A 63 8.61 -0.59 -18.03
CA ASP A 63 9.92 -0.06 -17.63
C ASP A 63 11.06 -0.35 -18.64
N GLU A 64 10.94 -1.44 -19.41
CA GLU A 64 11.92 -1.79 -20.44
C GLU A 64 11.73 -1.00 -21.75
N LEU A 65 10.62 -0.26 -21.87
CA LEU A 65 10.25 0.46 -23.07
C LEU A 65 10.50 1.96 -22.91
N SER A 66 11.37 2.49 -23.75
CA SER A 66 11.42 3.93 -24.02
C SER A 66 10.07 4.45 -24.51
N GLY A 67 9.72 5.69 -24.17
CA GLY A 67 8.42 6.31 -24.49
C GLY A 67 8.06 6.26 -25.99
N ASP A 68 9.02 6.36 -26.90
CA ASP A 68 8.78 6.22 -28.35
C ASP A 68 8.37 4.81 -28.74
N LYS A 69 9.02 3.80 -28.14
CA LYS A 69 8.67 2.40 -28.34
C LYS A 69 7.29 2.14 -27.74
N ALA A 70 7.01 2.61 -26.53
CA ALA A 70 5.72 2.46 -25.88
C ALA A 70 4.57 3.00 -26.76
N ARG A 71 4.73 4.20 -27.33
CA ARG A 71 3.76 4.77 -28.28
C ARG A 71 3.60 3.94 -29.56
N SER A 72 4.69 3.39 -30.10
CA SER A 72 4.64 2.48 -31.25
C SER A 72 3.87 1.18 -30.94
N TYR A 73 4.04 0.62 -29.75
CA TYR A 73 3.26 -0.52 -29.30
C TYR A 73 1.80 -0.15 -29.04
N PHE A 74 1.51 1.05 -28.53
CA PHE A 74 0.14 1.53 -28.37
C PHE A 74 -0.59 1.59 -29.72
N ARG A 75 0.06 2.02 -30.80
CA ARG A 75 -0.51 1.97 -32.15
C ARG A 75 -0.87 0.54 -32.60
N LYS A 76 -0.10 -0.46 -32.15
CA LYS A 76 -0.39 -1.88 -32.42
C LYS A 76 -1.57 -2.35 -31.56
N PHE A 77 -1.62 -1.95 -30.30
CA PHE A 77 -2.74 -2.20 -29.40
C PHE A 77 -4.04 -1.62 -29.95
N VAL A 78 -4.06 -0.35 -30.36
CA VAL A 78 -5.22 0.30 -30.99
C VAL A 78 -5.70 -0.48 -32.22
N LYS A 79 -4.78 -0.96 -33.07
CA LYS A 79 -5.14 -1.80 -34.23
C LYS A 79 -5.72 -3.15 -33.81
N ALA A 80 -5.25 -3.74 -32.72
CA ALA A 80 -5.76 -5.02 -32.22
C ALA A 80 -7.11 -4.85 -31.52
N TRP A 81 -7.26 -3.79 -30.75
CA TRP A 81 -8.49 -3.36 -30.09
C TRP A 81 -9.61 -3.12 -31.09
N ASN A 82 -9.36 -2.25 -32.08
CA ASN A 82 -10.31 -1.91 -33.14
C ASN A 82 -10.61 -3.07 -34.09
N ARG A 83 -9.89 -4.20 -33.99
CA ARG A 83 -10.18 -5.44 -34.72
C ARG A 83 -10.99 -6.45 -33.89
N GLY A 84 -11.30 -6.16 -32.63
CA GLY A 84 -12.02 -7.08 -31.75
C GLY A 84 -11.23 -8.35 -31.37
N LYS A 85 -9.91 -8.36 -31.55
CA LYS A 85 -9.09 -9.57 -31.37
C LYS A 85 -8.52 -9.74 -29.95
N LEU A 86 -8.76 -8.77 -29.07
CA LEU A 86 -8.30 -8.85 -27.69
C LEU A 86 -9.24 -9.74 -26.86
N SER A 87 -8.73 -10.25 -25.75
CA SER A 87 -9.55 -10.99 -24.78
C SER A 87 -10.65 -10.09 -24.20
N LYS A 88 -11.80 -10.68 -23.86
CA LYS A 88 -12.93 -10.01 -23.19
C LYS A 88 -12.51 -9.15 -21.99
N LYS A 89 -11.46 -9.58 -21.27
CA LYS A 89 -10.91 -8.87 -20.09
C LYS A 89 -10.46 -7.44 -20.39
N TYR A 90 -10.00 -7.16 -21.61
CA TYR A 90 -9.55 -5.83 -21.99
C TYR A 90 -10.71 -4.88 -22.26
N TYR A 91 -11.83 -5.41 -22.77
CA TYR A 91 -12.99 -4.62 -23.18
C TYR A 91 -13.92 -4.25 -22.03
N GLN A 92 -13.95 -5.05 -20.95
CA GLN A 92 -14.81 -4.81 -19.78
C GLN A 92 -14.37 -3.64 -18.89
N GLY A 93 -13.25 -2.97 -19.22
CA GLY A 93 -12.64 -1.99 -18.34
C GLY A 93 -11.90 -2.69 -17.21
N ILE A 94 -10.62 -2.35 -17.06
CA ILE A 94 -9.81 -2.90 -15.98
C ILE A 94 -9.72 -1.81 -14.93
N GLU A 95 -10.36 -2.04 -13.80
CA GLU A 95 -10.25 -1.14 -12.65
C GLU A 95 -8.77 -0.98 -12.30
N PRO A 96 -8.27 0.27 -12.12
CA PRO A 96 -6.86 0.50 -11.79
C PRO A 96 -6.45 -0.21 -10.48
N SER A 97 -7.41 -0.47 -9.58
CA SER A 97 -7.23 -1.23 -8.34
C SER A 97 -6.91 -2.72 -8.58
N SER A 98 -7.36 -3.29 -9.70
CA SER A 98 -7.15 -4.70 -10.06
C SER A 98 -5.77 -4.96 -10.65
N VAL A 99 -5.09 -3.91 -11.14
CA VAL A 99 -3.75 -4.00 -11.71
C VAL A 99 -2.72 -4.04 -10.59
N THR A 100 -2.07 -5.19 -10.43
CA THR A 100 -1.04 -5.36 -9.39
C THR A 100 0.22 -4.58 -9.76
N ALA A 101 0.86 -3.92 -8.80
CA ALA A 101 2.11 -3.17 -9.04
C ALA A 101 3.22 -3.99 -9.76
N THR A 102 3.19 -5.31 -9.64
CA THR A 102 4.04 -6.26 -10.37
C THR A 102 3.84 -6.28 -11.89
N THR A 103 2.80 -5.66 -12.45
CA THR A 103 2.64 -5.50 -13.90
C THR A 103 3.51 -4.40 -14.47
N ASN A 104 3.90 -3.42 -13.64
CA ASN A 104 4.60 -2.24 -14.10
C ASN A 104 6.11 -2.49 -14.28
N THR A 105 6.70 -3.25 -13.36
CA THR A 105 8.15 -3.47 -13.31
C THR A 105 8.48 -4.96 -13.25
N ALA A 106 9.55 -5.36 -13.95
CA ALA A 106 10.12 -6.70 -13.83
C ALA A 106 10.74 -6.96 -12.44
N TYR A 107 11.07 -5.89 -11.72
CA TYR A 107 11.71 -5.97 -10.41
C TYR A 107 10.76 -6.57 -9.36
N LYS A 108 11.20 -7.68 -8.77
CA LYS A 108 10.47 -8.37 -7.70
C LYS A 108 10.96 -7.86 -6.36
N TRP A 109 10.14 -7.04 -5.72
CA TRP A 109 10.42 -6.59 -4.36
C TRP A 109 10.32 -7.76 -3.38
N SER A 110 11.29 -7.89 -2.49
CA SER A 110 11.37 -9.01 -1.54
C SER A 110 10.17 -9.09 -0.59
N PHE A 111 9.54 -7.95 -0.26
CA PHE A 111 8.31 -7.93 0.53
C PHE A 111 7.12 -8.54 -0.22
N ALA A 112 7.02 -8.31 -1.54
CA ALA A 112 5.95 -8.84 -2.36
C ALA A 112 6.09 -10.36 -2.58
N SER A 113 7.28 -10.91 -2.40
CA SER A 113 7.49 -12.37 -2.43
C SER A 113 7.16 -13.09 -1.12
N LYS A 114 6.99 -12.33 -0.03
CA LYS A 114 6.76 -12.87 1.33
C LYS A 114 5.38 -12.51 1.88
N SER A 115 4.50 -11.91 1.08
CA SER A 115 3.16 -11.55 1.55
C SER A 115 2.33 -12.82 1.83
N SER A 116 1.60 -12.79 2.95
CA SER A 116 0.57 -13.79 3.24
C SER A 116 -0.65 -13.53 2.37
N ARG A 117 -1.47 -14.56 2.14
CA ARG A 117 -2.80 -14.40 1.50
C ARG A 117 -3.68 -13.39 2.26
N ALA A 118 -3.51 -13.28 3.57
CA ALA A 118 -4.19 -12.30 4.39
C ALA A 118 -3.70 -10.87 4.10
N ASP A 119 -2.39 -10.69 3.90
CA ASP A 119 -1.79 -9.41 3.54
C ASP A 119 -2.24 -8.98 2.13
N ASP A 120 -2.28 -9.93 1.18
CA ASP A 120 -2.78 -9.66 -0.18
C ASP A 120 -4.26 -9.25 -0.18
N ALA A 121 -5.07 -9.83 0.70
CA ALA A 121 -6.48 -9.47 0.86
C ALA A 121 -6.64 -8.07 1.49
N ALA A 122 -5.84 -7.76 2.52
CA ALA A 122 -5.84 -6.45 3.16
C ALA A 122 -5.37 -5.35 2.19
N LEU A 123 -4.33 -5.61 1.39
CA LEU A 123 -3.84 -4.69 0.36
C LEU A 123 -4.88 -4.46 -0.74
N ARG A 124 -5.63 -5.50 -1.14
CA ARG A 124 -6.73 -5.36 -2.10
C ARG A 124 -7.85 -4.48 -1.52
N ALA A 125 -8.28 -4.76 -0.29
CA ALA A 125 -9.32 -3.97 0.37
C ALA A 125 -8.91 -2.49 0.54
N ALA A 126 -7.65 -2.24 0.90
CA ALA A 126 -7.12 -0.88 1.00
C ALA A 126 -7.12 -0.17 -0.38
N ARG A 127 -6.76 -0.87 -1.46
CA ARG A 127 -6.81 -0.32 -2.82
C ARG A 127 -8.23 0.00 -3.26
N GLU A 128 -9.18 -0.90 -2.98
CA GLU A 128 -10.60 -0.71 -3.30
C GLU A 128 -11.19 0.51 -2.58
N GLN A 129 -10.81 0.73 -1.32
CA GLN A 129 -11.21 1.93 -0.57
C GLN A 129 -10.64 3.20 -1.19
N VAL A 130 -9.36 3.21 -1.58
CA VAL A 130 -8.73 4.37 -2.23
C VAL A 130 -9.36 4.62 -3.60
N SER A 131 -9.65 3.59 -4.39
CA SER A 131 -10.33 3.77 -5.67
C SER A 131 -11.75 4.28 -5.51
N ALA A 132 -12.50 3.78 -4.52
CA ALA A 132 -13.84 4.30 -4.21
C ALA A 132 -13.78 5.77 -3.79
N ALA A 133 -12.79 6.17 -2.99
CA ALA A 133 -12.60 7.55 -2.58
C ALA A 133 -12.15 8.48 -3.72
N THR A 134 -11.38 7.97 -4.68
CA THR A 134 -10.78 8.78 -5.76
C THR A 134 -11.67 8.87 -7.00
N TYR A 135 -12.30 7.75 -7.39
CA TYR A 135 -13.08 7.63 -8.62
C TYR A 135 -14.60 7.56 -8.36
N GLY A 136 -15.04 7.16 -7.16
CA GLY A 136 -16.45 6.96 -6.83
C GLY A 136 -17.28 8.22 -6.59
N ARG A 137 -16.69 9.43 -6.69
CA ARG A 137 -17.44 10.69 -6.49
C ARG A 137 -18.19 11.16 -7.75
N ASN A 138 -17.92 10.59 -8.92
CA ASN A 138 -18.35 11.18 -10.19
C ASN A 138 -19.50 10.47 -10.93
N ASP A 139 -20.09 9.41 -10.36
CA ASP A 139 -21.16 8.62 -11.02
C ASP A 139 -22.57 8.75 -10.39
N VAL A 140 -22.79 9.75 -9.52
CA VAL A 140 -24.12 9.99 -8.90
C VAL A 140 -24.71 11.35 -9.31
N ILE A 141 -24.64 11.68 -10.60
CA ILE A 141 -25.40 12.82 -11.15
C ILE A 141 -25.92 12.48 -12.56
N ASN A 142 -26.68 11.39 -12.73
CA ASN A 142 -27.69 11.31 -13.80
C ASN A 142 -28.66 10.13 -13.61
N GLU A 143 -29.67 10.28 -12.75
CA GLU A 143 -30.97 9.59 -12.84
C GLU A 143 -31.95 10.45 -12.01
N GLY A 144 -33.01 10.93 -12.66
CA GLY A 144 -33.92 11.95 -12.17
C GLY A 144 -34.96 11.48 -11.13
N PRO A 145 -35.84 12.38 -10.67
CA PRO A 145 -36.59 12.26 -9.42
C PRO A 145 -37.99 11.67 -9.63
N GLU A 146 -38.36 10.64 -8.85
CA GLU A 146 -39.77 10.28 -8.66
C GLU A 146 -40.06 10.04 -7.17
N GLU A 147 -40.72 11.03 -6.57
CA GLU A 147 -41.60 10.89 -5.41
C GLU A 147 -42.86 10.12 -5.83
N PRO A 148 -43.47 9.30 -4.94
CA PRO A 148 -44.77 9.77 -4.45
C PRO A 148 -45.10 9.42 -2.99
N SER A 149 -45.52 10.46 -2.28
CA SER A 149 -46.80 10.57 -1.56
C SER A 149 -46.90 10.20 -0.08
N SER A 150 -47.43 11.20 0.61
CA SER A 150 -47.86 11.34 2.00
C SER A 150 -48.91 10.35 2.50
N ALA A 151 -48.79 9.94 3.76
CA ALA A 151 -49.94 9.80 4.66
C ALA A 151 -49.54 10.08 6.14
N LYS A 152 -50.20 11.10 6.70
CA LYS A 152 -50.20 11.50 8.12
C LYS A 152 -50.83 10.43 9.01
N TYR A 153 -50.30 10.23 10.23
CA TYR A 153 -51.04 10.22 11.50
C TYR A 153 -50.06 10.57 12.63
N GLY A 154 -50.49 11.44 13.56
CA GLY A 154 -49.60 12.12 14.52
C GLY A 154 -49.67 11.62 15.96
N ALA A 155 -48.69 12.07 16.75
CA ALA A 155 -48.66 12.33 18.20
C ALA A 155 -47.21 12.78 18.51
N GLY A 156 -46.85 13.79 19.29
CA GLY A 156 -47.53 14.76 20.13
C GLY A 156 -46.43 15.42 20.99
N ALA A 157 -46.58 16.72 21.28
CA ALA A 157 -45.98 17.48 22.38
C ALA A 157 -44.49 17.91 22.36
N ALA A 158 -44.34 19.23 22.17
CA ALA A 158 -43.57 20.17 22.98
C ALA A 158 -42.03 20.12 23.01
N SER A 159 -41.40 21.03 22.27
CA SER A 159 -40.75 22.21 22.88
C SER A 159 -40.10 23.06 21.79
N SER A 160 -40.59 24.28 21.67
CA SER A 160 -40.00 25.35 20.88
C SER A 160 -38.66 25.76 21.48
N SER A 161 -37.56 25.25 20.92
CA SER A 161 -36.26 25.92 21.01
C SER A 161 -35.66 25.97 19.62
N SER A 162 -35.54 27.18 19.11
CA SER A 162 -34.86 27.52 17.87
C SER A 162 -33.55 26.75 17.79
N ARG A 163 -33.45 25.82 16.83
CA ARG A 163 -32.19 25.15 16.47
C ARG A 163 -31.21 26.24 16.04
N VAL A 164 -30.35 26.66 16.97
CA VAL A 164 -29.21 27.53 16.72
C VAL A 164 -28.36 26.81 15.68
N ARG A 165 -28.38 27.30 14.45
CA ARG A 165 -27.43 26.91 13.41
C ARG A 165 -26.09 27.54 13.77
N GLY A 166 -25.32 26.84 14.59
CA GLY A 166 -23.94 27.15 14.95
C GLY A 166 -23.23 25.86 15.35
N PRO A 167 -21.88 25.82 15.31
CA PRO A 167 -21.13 24.69 15.82
C PRO A 167 -21.58 24.42 17.26
N ALA A 168 -22.04 23.19 17.52
CA ALA A 168 -22.50 22.79 18.83
C ALA A 168 -21.35 22.92 19.84
N MET A 169 -21.66 23.37 21.07
CA MET A 169 -20.71 23.34 22.17
C MET A 169 -20.19 21.90 22.33
N PRO A 170 -18.87 21.68 22.46
CA PRO A 170 -18.30 20.36 22.67
C PRO A 170 -18.99 19.67 23.85
N THR A 171 -19.42 18.43 23.65
CA THR A 171 -20.02 17.63 24.71
C THR A 171 -18.97 17.30 25.78
N ALA A 172 -19.40 16.89 26.98
CA ALA A 172 -18.45 16.46 28.02
C ALA A 172 -17.56 15.29 27.57
N ALA A 173 -18.06 14.43 26.68
CA ALA A 173 -17.27 13.38 26.05
C ALA A 173 -16.23 13.95 25.07
N ASP A 174 -16.59 14.97 24.30
CA ASP A 174 -15.66 15.64 23.38
C ASP A 174 -14.53 16.37 24.12
N LEU A 175 -14.82 16.94 25.30
CA LEU A 175 -13.81 17.59 26.14
C LEU A 175 -12.80 16.58 26.72
N VAL A 176 -13.26 15.40 27.14
CA VAL A 176 -12.39 14.32 27.60
C VAL A 176 -11.53 13.81 26.44
N HIS A 177 -12.13 13.59 25.28
CA HIS A 177 -11.42 13.11 24.10
C HIS A 177 -10.36 14.11 23.62
N ALA A 178 -10.67 15.42 23.61
CA ALA A 178 -9.71 16.46 23.28
C ALA A 178 -8.51 16.46 24.25
N ARG A 179 -8.75 16.26 25.54
CA ARG A 179 -7.69 16.18 26.56
C ARG A 179 -6.80 14.95 26.39
N GLU A 180 -7.37 13.81 26.01
CA GLU A 180 -6.62 12.58 25.72
C GLU A 180 -5.75 12.73 24.48
N LEU A 181 -6.31 13.29 23.39
CA LEU A 181 -5.56 13.56 22.16
C LEU A 181 -4.39 14.52 22.39
N GLU A 182 -4.59 15.55 23.21
CA GLU A 182 -3.53 16.49 23.55
C GLU A 182 -2.44 15.83 24.39
N ALA A 183 -2.80 14.95 25.33
CA ALA A 183 -1.83 14.16 26.10
C ALA A 183 -1.00 13.22 25.20
N GLU A 184 -1.64 12.55 24.23
CA GLU A 184 -0.96 11.71 23.25
C GLU A 184 0.00 12.53 22.38
N TYR A 185 -0.44 13.69 21.89
CA TYR A 185 0.39 14.59 21.09
C TYR A 185 1.63 15.06 21.87
N GLN A 186 1.46 15.42 23.14
CA GLN A 186 2.56 15.81 24.03
C GLN A 186 3.57 14.68 24.25
N GLU A 187 3.10 13.43 24.38
CA GLU A 187 3.99 12.27 24.47
C GLU A 187 4.74 12.00 23.18
N GLU A 188 4.07 12.11 22.04
CA GLU A 188 4.68 11.96 20.72
C GLU A 188 5.73 13.04 20.47
N GLU A 189 5.44 14.29 20.87
CA GLU A 189 6.38 15.40 20.78
C GLU A 189 7.61 15.15 21.66
N ARG A 190 7.44 14.67 22.90
CA ARG A 190 8.57 14.28 23.77
C ARG A 190 9.40 13.17 23.16
N LYS A 191 8.76 12.15 22.56
CA LYS A 191 9.45 11.05 21.86
C LYS A 191 10.20 11.57 20.64
N TYR A 192 9.60 12.46 19.87
CA TYR A 192 10.20 13.08 18.69
C TYR A 192 11.39 13.96 19.08
N LYS A 193 11.26 14.77 20.13
CA LYS A 193 12.34 15.60 20.68
C LYS A 193 13.54 14.76 21.10
N ARG A 194 13.33 13.67 21.85
CA ARG A 194 14.42 12.73 22.22
C ARG A 194 15.09 12.11 20.99
N LYS A 195 14.32 11.78 19.95
CA LYS A 195 14.87 11.25 18.69
C LYS A 195 15.69 12.31 17.95
N ARG A 196 15.21 13.56 17.92
CA ARG A 196 15.89 14.69 17.29
C ARG A 196 17.18 15.00 18.02
N GLU A 197 17.16 15.12 19.35
CA GLU A 197 18.35 15.31 20.17
C GLU A 197 19.37 14.18 19.98
N LYS A 198 18.92 12.93 19.85
CA LYS A 198 19.80 11.79 19.54
C LYS A 198 20.43 11.89 18.15
N MET A 199 19.68 12.37 17.16
CA MET A 199 20.18 12.59 15.81
C MET A 199 21.18 13.76 15.79
N GLU A 200 20.83 14.91 16.38
CA GLU A 200 21.71 16.06 16.51
C GLU A 200 23.00 15.72 17.28
N ALA A 201 22.91 14.89 18.33
CA ALA A 201 24.09 14.39 19.04
C ALA A 201 24.94 13.48 18.16
N LYS A 202 24.33 12.62 17.35
CA LYS A 202 25.02 11.77 16.38
C LYS A 202 25.71 12.62 15.30
N ASP A 203 25.03 13.62 14.78
CA ASP A 203 25.53 14.49 13.71
C ASP A 203 26.65 15.41 14.25
N ARG A 204 26.53 15.90 15.49
CA ARG A 204 27.64 16.63 16.17
C ARG A 204 28.87 15.74 16.38
N ILE A 205 28.68 14.46 16.68
CA ILE A 205 29.78 13.50 16.76
C ILE A 205 30.38 13.28 15.37
N GLU A 206 29.56 13.20 14.33
CA GLU A 206 29.99 13.04 12.93
C GLU A 206 30.76 14.27 12.43
N ASP A 207 30.35 15.48 12.79
CA ASP A 207 31.05 16.73 12.48
C ASP A 207 32.41 16.85 13.20
N MET A 208 32.52 16.34 14.44
CA MET A 208 33.78 16.34 15.19
C MET A 208 34.74 15.23 14.73
N VAL A 209 34.23 14.09 14.25
CA VAL A 209 35.03 12.92 13.85
C VAL A 209 35.30 12.90 12.34
N GLY A 210 34.59 13.71 11.56
CA GLY A 210 34.62 13.71 10.10
C GLY A 210 33.71 12.63 9.48
N PRO A 211 33.42 12.71 8.17
CA PRO A 211 32.60 11.71 7.50
C PRO A 211 33.22 10.34 7.68
N ARG A 212 32.49 9.42 8.33
CA ARG A 212 32.94 8.04 8.49
C ARG A 212 33.33 7.47 7.13
N GLU A 213 34.51 6.87 7.03
CA GLU A 213 35.01 6.22 5.82
C GLU A 213 34.11 5.04 5.44
N VAL A 214 33.10 5.27 4.59
CA VAL A 214 32.16 4.24 4.18
C VAL A 214 32.82 3.36 3.12
N GLY A 215 33.47 2.27 3.55
CA GLY A 215 34.17 1.33 2.68
C GLY A 215 34.72 0.08 3.41
N ARG A 216 35.68 -0.62 2.79
CA ARG A 216 36.41 -1.77 3.40
C ARG A 216 37.13 -1.34 4.69
N GLU A 217 37.56 -0.09 4.75
CA GLU A 217 38.22 0.53 5.90
C GLU A 217 37.24 0.76 7.05
N GLY A 218 36.04 1.30 6.81
CA GLY A 218 34.99 1.39 7.84
C GLY A 218 34.49 0.04 8.37
N MET A 219 34.51 -1.04 7.56
CA MET A 219 34.23 -2.39 8.06
C MET A 219 35.37 -2.94 8.92
N LEU A 220 36.62 -2.67 8.56
CA LEU A 220 37.80 -3.05 9.34
C LEU A 220 37.88 -2.26 10.64
N GLU A 221 37.52 -0.98 10.61
CA GLU A 221 37.42 -0.11 11.77
C GLU A 221 36.28 -0.55 12.68
N LYS A 222 35.09 -0.87 12.15
CA LYS A 222 34.01 -1.48 12.95
C LYS A 222 34.44 -2.81 13.58
N LYS A 223 35.21 -3.62 12.85
CA LYS A 223 35.78 -4.88 13.38
C LYS A 223 36.91 -4.64 14.38
N ARG A 224 37.65 -3.54 14.25
CA ARG A 224 38.69 -3.09 15.18
C ARG A 224 38.07 -2.55 16.46
N MET A 225 37.10 -1.64 16.36
CA MET A 225 36.29 -1.12 17.47
C MET A 225 35.55 -2.22 18.22
N LYS A 226 35.02 -3.23 17.52
CA LYS A 226 34.43 -4.39 18.21
C LYS A 226 35.50 -5.21 18.93
N ARG A 227 36.65 -5.47 18.29
CA ARG A 227 37.78 -6.15 18.95
C ARG A 227 38.34 -5.35 20.11
N GLU A 228 38.33 -4.03 20.02
CA GLU A 228 38.81 -3.10 21.02
C GLU A 228 37.81 -2.96 22.16
N GLN A 229 36.50 -2.96 21.91
CA GLN A 229 35.50 -3.13 22.96
C GLN A 229 35.60 -4.51 23.62
N ASP A 230 35.79 -5.58 22.86
CA ASP A 230 35.96 -6.93 23.41
C ASP A 230 37.31 -7.07 24.14
N LYS A 231 38.33 -6.26 23.79
CA LYS A 231 39.63 -6.19 24.46
C LYS A 231 39.54 -5.32 25.70
N VAL A 232 38.90 -4.15 25.64
CA VAL A 232 38.62 -3.28 26.78
C VAL A 232 37.69 -3.98 27.76
N PHE A 233 36.69 -4.76 27.32
CA PHE A 233 35.85 -5.58 28.20
C PHE A 233 36.63 -6.74 28.84
N ARG A 234 37.69 -7.23 28.18
CA ARG A 234 38.59 -8.27 28.73
C ARG A 234 39.71 -7.72 29.61
N GLU A 235 40.26 -6.55 29.28
CA GLU A 235 41.34 -5.86 30.02
C GLU A 235 40.79 -5.04 31.18
N ARG A 236 39.58 -4.47 31.04
CA ARG A 236 38.72 -4.05 32.16
C ARG A 236 38.08 -5.28 32.82
N GLY A 237 38.90 -6.32 33.01
CA GLY A 237 38.59 -7.39 33.93
C GLY A 237 38.41 -6.77 35.30
N ASP A 238 37.24 -7.03 35.88
CA ASP A 238 36.91 -6.96 37.30
C ASP A 238 36.89 -5.59 38.04
N ASP A 239 37.44 -4.50 37.51
CA ASP A 239 37.48 -3.21 38.26
C ASP A 239 36.21 -2.33 38.12
N GLY A 240 35.05 -2.91 37.80
CA GLY A 240 33.82 -2.11 37.66
C GLY A 240 32.52 -2.90 37.65
N PHE A 241 32.58 -4.18 37.99
CA PHE A 241 31.41 -4.98 38.27
C PHE A 241 31.52 -5.34 39.75
N GLU A 242 30.96 -4.51 40.63
CA GLU A 242 30.61 -4.93 41.99
C GLU A 242 29.47 -5.98 41.87
N ALA A 243 29.75 -7.11 41.23
CA ALA A 243 29.00 -8.32 41.49
C ALA A 243 29.43 -8.73 42.89
N ASP A 244 28.47 -8.62 43.81
CA ASP A 244 28.56 -9.15 45.16
C ASP A 244 29.38 -10.45 45.19
N GLU A 245 30.37 -10.54 46.08
CA GLU A 245 31.34 -11.65 46.13
C GLU A 245 30.66 -13.02 46.25
N SER A 246 29.39 -13.03 46.71
CA SER A 246 28.48 -14.17 46.70
C SER A 246 28.21 -14.73 45.30
N THR A 247 28.04 -13.88 44.28
CA THR A 247 27.82 -14.28 42.89
C THR A 247 29.11 -14.72 42.21
N LEU A 248 30.25 -14.11 42.57
CA LEU A 248 31.54 -14.39 41.96
C LEU A 248 32.13 -15.74 42.40
N MET A 249 31.95 -16.12 43.67
CA MET A 249 32.47 -17.39 44.20
C MET A 249 31.51 -18.58 44.07
N GLY A 250 30.48 -18.46 43.22
CA GLY A 250 29.47 -19.52 43.10
C GLY A 250 28.74 -19.77 44.44
N GLY A 251 28.55 -18.72 45.22
CA GLY A 251 27.86 -18.75 46.49
C GLY A 251 26.34 -18.79 46.30
N GLY A 252 25.77 -19.99 46.44
CA GLY A 252 24.52 -20.13 47.19
C GLY A 252 23.20 -20.24 46.41
N ASP A 253 23.11 -19.98 45.11
CA ASP A 253 21.86 -20.24 44.38
C ASP A 253 21.87 -21.69 43.89
N SER A 254 21.24 -22.56 44.68
CA SER A 254 21.01 -23.95 44.29
C SER A 254 20.44 -24.00 42.87
N PHE A 255 20.83 -24.99 42.06
CA PHE A 255 20.34 -25.16 40.67
C PHE A 255 18.81 -25.00 40.52
N LYS A 256 18.07 -25.29 41.59
CA LYS A 256 16.63 -25.07 41.72
C LYS A 256 16.21 -23.59 41.63
N ASP A 257 16.94 -22.66 42.23
CA ASP A 257 16.63 -21.22 42.14
C ASP A 257 16.90 -20.64 40.76
N TYR A 258 17.95 -21.12 40.09
CA TYR A 258 18.20 -20.77 38.69
C TYR A 258 17.07 -21.28 37.78
N VAL A 259 16.63 -22.52 37.98
CA VAL A 259 15.47 -23.10 37.27
C VAL A 259 14.19 -22.31 37.58
N ALA A 260 13.96 -21.93 38.84
CA ALA A 260 12.81 -21.13 39.25
C ALA A 260 12.80 -19.73 38.60
N ARG A 261 13.95 -19.06 38.49
CA ARG A 261 14.08 -17.77 37.77
C ARG A 261 13.80 -17.93 36.29
N ARG A 262 14.33 -18.98 35.65
CA ARG A 262 14.07 -19.29 34.25
C ARG A 262 12.58 -19.55 33.99
N ASP A 263 11.95 -20.33 34.88
CA ASP A 263 10.55 -20.72 34.74
C ASP A 263 9.60 -19.56 35.10
N SER A 264 9.97 -18.69 36.04
CA SER A 264 9.20 -17.46 36.33
C SER A 264 9.22 -16.49 35.16
N THR A 265 10.35 -16.38 34.44
CA THR A 265 10.48 -15.54 33.24
C THR A 265 9.63 -16.09 32.10
N LYS A 266 9.61 -17.42 31.91
CA LYS A 266 8.73 -18.08 30.95
C LYS A 266 7.25 -17.89 31.29
N LYS A 267 6.86 -18.06 32.56
CA LYS A 267 5.49 -17.82 33.03
C LYS A 267 5.04 -16.38 32.81
N ARG A 268 5.92 -15.38 32.99
CA ARG A 268 5.61 -13.97 32.67
C ARG A 268 5.36 -13.75 31.17
N HIS A 269 6.10 -14.44 30.32
CA HIS A 269 5.89 -14.36 28.88
C HIS A 269 4.59 -15.07 28.44
N GLU A 270 4.31 -16.24 29.02
CA GLU A 270 3.09 -17.02 28.77
C GLU A 270 1.84 -16.28 29.23
N THR A 271 1.84 -15.71 30.44
CA THR A 271 0.73 -14.89 30.97
C THR A 271 0.45 -13.69 30.07
N LYS A 272 1.48 -12.93 29.67
CA LYS A 272 1.33 -11.81 28.73
C LYS A 272 0.77 -12.22 27.37
N THR A 273 1.13 -13.42 26.90
CA THR A 273 0.60 -13.96 25.63
C THR A 273 -0.86 -14.39 25.80
N GLN A 274 -1.19 -15.05 26.90
CA GLN A 274 -2.56 -15.46 27.24
C GLN A 274 -3.48 -14.26 27.45
N GLU A 275 -3.03 -13.21 28.15
CA GLU A 275 -3.78 -11.96 28.30
C GLU A 275 -4.10 -11.31 26.94
N ARG A 276 -3.12 -11.28 26.03
CA ARG A 276 -3.32 -10.77 24.67
C ARG A 276 -4.32 -11.62 23.89
N ASP A 277 -4.25 -12.94 24.00
CA ASP A 277 -5.17 -13.86 23.33
C ASP A 277 -6.59 -13.78 23.93
N MET A 278 -6.71 -13.61 25.24
CA MET A 278 -7.98 -13.40 25.93
C MET A 278 -8.63 -12.07 25.50
N ALA A 279 -7.86 -10.98 25.47
CA ALA A 279 -8.35 -9.68 24.99
C ALA A 279 -8.82 -9.74 23.52
N MET A 280 -8.11 -10.49 22.67
CA MET A 280 -8.52 -10.73 21.29
C MET A 280 -9.82 -11.54 21.19
N ARG A 281 -9.98 -12.57 22.03
CA ARG A 281 -11.21 -13.39 22.11
C ARG A 281 -12.40 -12.59 22.64
N GLU A 282 -12.21 -11.80 23.67
CA GLU A 282 -13.24 -10.91 24.23
C GLU A 282 -13.70 -9.90 23.17
N ARG A 283 -12.78 -9.27 22.45
CA ARG A 283 -13.10 -8.36 21.34
C ARG A 283 -13.83 -9.06 20.17
N ALA A 284 -13.56 -10.35 19.96
CA ALA A 284 -14.29 -11.14 18.96
C ALA A 284 -15.70 -11.49 19.44
N ASN A 285 -15.86 -11.86 20.71
CA ASN A 285 -17.16 -12.16 21.31
C ASN A 285 -18.05 -10.91 21.39
N ALA A 286 -17.51 -9.76 21.80
CA ALA A 286 -18.22 -8.49 21.81
C ALA A 286 -18.72 -8.09 20.41
N ARG A 287 -17.99 -8.43 19.34
CA ARG A 287 -18.47 -8.23 17.96
C ARG A 287 -19.59 -9.20 17.60
N ARG A 288 -19.47 -10.48 17.96
CA ARG A 288 -20.51 -11.49 17.73
C ARG A 288 -21.80 -11.17 18.50
N GLU A 289 -21.70 -10.66 19.72
CA GLU A 289 -22.86 -10.25 20.52
C GLU A 289 -23.57 -9.04 19.90
N LYS A 290 -22.81 -8.06 19.39
CA LYS A 290 -23.38 -6.94 18.64
C LYS A 290 -24.07 -7.40 17.36
N GLU A 291 -23.44 -8.30 16.60
CA GLU A 291 -24.03 -8.89 15.39
C GLU A 291 -25.27 -9.75 15.70
N LYS A 292 -25.28 -10.46 16.83
CA LYS A 292 -26.45 -11.21 17.28
C LYS A 292 -27.59 -10.26 17.69
N ALA A 293 -27.29 -9.20 18.45
CA ALA A 293 -28.29 -8.21 18.84
C ALA A 293 -28.90 -7.49 17.62
N THR A 294 -28.09 -7.16 16.61
CA THR A 294 -28.61 -6.60 15.36
C THR A 294 -29.43 -7.63 14.58
N MET A 295 -28.98 -8.88 14.50
CA MET A 295 -29.73 -9.95 13.86
C MET A 295 -31.08 -10.21 14.55
N ASP A 296 -31.13 -10.21 15.88
CA ASP A 296 -32.35 -10.37 16.66
C ASP A 296 -33.31 -9.18 16.45
N MET A 297 -32.79 -7.95 16.39
CA MET A 297 -33.57 -6.76 16.02
C MET A 297 -34.15 -6.88 14.60
N PHE A 298 -33.35 -7.35 13.64
CA PHE A 298 -33.81 -7.60 12.27
C PHE A 298 -34.86 -8.72 12.20
N GLN A 299 -34.70 -9.80 12.96
CA GLN A 299 -35.67 -10.88 13.06
C GLN A 299 -37.00 -10.39 13.66
N GLN A 300 -36.96 -9.52 14.67
CA GLN A 300 -38.16 -8.92 15.26
C GLN A 300 -38.90 -8.01 14.27
N LEU A 301 -38.17 -7.15 13.54
CA LEU A 301 -38.75 -6.31 12.48
C LEU A 301 -39.32 -7.14 11.32
N ALA A 302 -38.63 -8.21 10.92
CA ALA A 302 -39.11 -9.12 9.89
C ALA A 302 -40.38 -9.85 10.34
N LYS A 303 -40.42 -10.31 11.59
CA LYS A 303 -41.59 -10.97 12.18
C LYS A 303 -42.80 -10.02 12.29
N GLN A 304 -42.59 -8.73 12.58
CA GLN A 304 -43.67 -7.74 12.60
C GLN A 304 -44.19 -7.38 11.19
N ARG A 305 -43.37 -7.51 10.16
CA ARG A 305 -43.72 -7.11 8.79
C ARG A 305 -44.25 -8.26 7.92
N PHE A 306 -43.86 -9.49 8.22
CA PHE A 306 -44.16 -10.67 7.40
C PHE A 306 -44.78 -11.85 8.16
N GLY A 307 -45.02 -11.71 9.47
CA GLY A 307 -45.75 -12.68 10.30
C GLY A 307 -46.99 -12.04 10.91
#